data_AF-A0AAW0LLY8-F1
#
_entry.id   AF-A0AAW0LLY8-F1
#
_cell.length_a   1.000
_cell.length_b   1.000
_cell.length_c   1.000
_cell.angle_alpha   90.00
_cell.angle_beta   90.00
_cell.angle_gamma   90.00
#
_symmetry.space_group_name_H-M   'P 1'
#
loop_
_entity.id
_entity.type
_entity.pdbx_description
1 polymer ?
#
loop_
_entity_poly.entity_id
_entity_poly.type
_entity_poly.pdbx_seq_one_letter_code
_entity_poly.pdbx_strand_id
1 'polypeptide(L)'
;METAERMMKVAFWCVQYRPESRPLMNVVVKMLEGEVEIPTPFNPFQHKLVVTSCTNAPFRPTQTDSNYNSEYSSQMSSVCATPVMWKYDIEMAST
;
A
#
# COMPACT_ATOMS: atom_id res chain seq x y z
N MET A 1 22.23 4.06 11.41
CA MET A 1 20.90 4.35 10.83
C MET A 1 20.86 4.10 9.32
N GLU A 2 21.96 4.35 8.61
CA GLU A 2 22.07 4.19 7.16
C GLU A 2 21.60 2.83 6.62
N THR A 3 21.97 1.71 7.24
CA THR A 3 21.49 0.38 6.82
C THR A 3 19.98 0.23 6.94
N ALA A 4 19.38 0.75 8.01
CA ALA A 4 17.93 0.67 8.22
C ALA A 4 17.19 1.52 7.18
N GLU A 5 17.67 2.73 6.89
CA GLU A 5 17.13 3.57 5.84
C GLU A 5 17.22 2.88 4.47
N ARG A 6 18.37 2.29 4.15
CA ARG A 6 18.58 1.57 2.90
C ARG A 6 17.62 0.38 2.77
N MET A 7 17.50 -0.44 3.83
CA MET A 7 16.55 -1.55 3.88
C MET A 7 15.10 -1.09 3.71
N MET A 8 14.73 0.04 4.33
CA MET A 8 13.38 0.58 4.26
C MET A 8 13.06 1.07 2.84
N LYS A 9 14.01 1.74 2.17
CA LYS A 9 13.86 2.12 0.75
C LYS A 9 13.70 0.90 -0.17
N VAL A 10 14.50 -0.16 0.02
CA VAL A 10 14.33 -1.42 -0.74
C VAL A 10 12.95 -2.04 -0.49
N ALA A 11 12.52 -2.10 0.77
CA ALA A 11 11.22 -2.66 1.12
C ALA A 11 10.08 -1.92 0.39
N PHE A 12 10.11 -0.59 0.38
CA PHE A 12 9.12 0.22 -0.33
C PHE A 12 9.11 -0.02 -1.85
N TRP A 13 10.27 -0.24 -2.48
CA TRP A 13 10.34 -0.64 -3.89
C TRP A 13 9.72 -2.02 -4.15
N CYS A 14 9.87 -2.97 -3.23
CA CYS A 14 9.34 -4.33 -3.37
C CYS A 14 7.83 -4.43 -3.16
N VAL A 15 7.24 -3.58 -2.31
CA VAL A 15 5.80 -3.63 -1.99
C VAL A 15 4.92 -2.79 -2.92
N GLN A 16 5.47 -2.29 -4.03
CA GLN A 16 4.70 -1.49 -4.98
C GLN A 16 3.49 -2.24 -5.53
N TYR A 17 2.38 -1.52 -5.63
CA TYR A 17 1.11 -2.07 -6.13
C TYR A 17 1.24 -2.64 -7.54
N ARG A 18 1.88 -1.88 -8.45
CA ARG A 18 2.16 -2.32 -9.81
C ARG A 18 3.39 -3.23 -9.83
N PRO A 19 3.29 -4.49 -10.31
CA PRO A 19 4.41 -5.41 -10.32
C PRO A 19 5.55 -4.93 -11.23
N GLU A 20 5.26 -4.18 -12.29
CA GLU A 20 6.24 -3.62 -13.22
C GLU A 20 7.12 -2.55 -12.57
N SER A 21 6.65 -1.96 -11.47
CA SER A 21 7.42 -0.98 -10.70
C SER A 21 8.36 -1.63 -9.68
N ARG A 22 8.29 -2.96 -9.51
CA ARG A 22 9.17 -3.68 -8.58
C ARG A 22 10.50 -3.98 -9.26
N PRO A 23 11.64 -3.77 -8.57
CA PRO A 23 12.93 -4.13 -9.11
C PRO A 23 13.09 -5.65 -9.25
N LEU A 24 13.91 -6.07 -10.21
CA LEU A 24 14.34 -7.46 -10.33
C LEU A 24 15.15 -7.89 -9.10
N MET A 25 15.14 -9.18 -8.77
CA MET A 25 15.81 -9.70 -7.58
C MET A 25 17.34 -9.42 -7.58
N ASN A 26 17.98 -9.50 -8.74
CA ASN A 26 19.40 -9.15 -8.87
C ASN A 26 19.66 -7.67 -8.54
N VAL A 27 18.76 -6.76 -8.92
CA VAL A 27 18.84 -5.34 -8.58
C VAL A 27 18.62 -5.13 -7.09
N VAL A 28 17.64 -5.82 -6.49
CA VAL A 28 17.38 -5.81 -5.04
C VAL A 28 18.64 -6.19 -4.25
N VAL A 29 19.33 -7.26 -4.65
CA VAL A 29 20.57 -7.70 -3.99
C VAL A 29 21.63 -6.62 -4.09
N LYS A 30 21.87 -6.04 -5.26
CA LYS A 30 22.85 -4.96 -5.44
C LYS A 30 22.52 -3.70 -4.61
N MET A 31 21.23 -3.37 -4.49
CA MET A 31 20.76 -2.28 -3.62
C MET A 31 21.02 -2.59 -2.14
N LEU A 32 20.82 -3.85 -1.72
CA LEU A 32 21.09 -4.31 -0.37
C LEU A 32 22.58 -4.44 -0.07
N GLU A 33 23.43 -4.73 -1.04
CA GLU A 33 24.89 -4.77 -0.90
C GLU A 33 25.50 -3.36 -0.92
N GLY A 34 24.77 -2.37 -1.43
CA GLY A 34 25.22 -0.98 -1.54
C GLY A 34 26.03 -0.71 -2.81
N GLU A 35 25.96 -1.59 -3.80
CA GLU A 35 26.61 -1.42 -5.11
C GLU A 35 25.92 -0.34 -5.96
N VAL A 36 24.64 -0.06 -5.68
CA VAL A 36 23.83 0.94 -6.37
C VAL A 36 23.09 1.80 -5.37
N GLU A 37 23.05 3.10 -5.66
CA GLU A 37 22.24 4.04 -4.89
C GLU A 37 20.75 3.74 -5.09
N ILE A 38 19.98 3.93 -4.02
CA ILE A 38 18.55 3.67 -4.01
C ILE A 38 17.77 4.97 -4.17
N PRO A 39 17.07 5.17 -5.29
CA PRO A 39 16.17 6.31 -5.45
C PRO A 39 15.04 6.25 -4.41
N THR A 40 14.51 7.41 -4.03
CA THR A 40 13.34 7.49 -3.15
C THR A 40 12.15 6.79 -3.79
N PRO A 41 11.56 5.78 -3.13
CA PRO A 41 10.43 5.04 -3.68
C PRO A 41 9.13 5.87 -3.61
N PHE A 42 8.21 5.60 -4.54
CA PHE A 42 6.85 6.16 -4.47
C PHE A 42 6.06 5.52 -3.33
N ASN A 43 5.04 6.21 -2.83
CA ASN A 43 4.15 5.64 -1.82
C ASN A 43 3.36 4.46 -2.43
N PRO A 44 3.49 3.22 -1.90
CA PRO A 44 2.85 2.03 -2.47
C PRO A 44 1.33 2.06 -2.42
N PHE A 45 0.75 2.93 -1.59
CA PHE A 45 -0.69 3.07 -1.37
C PHE A 45 -1.30 4.28 -2.08
N GLN A 46 -0.61 4.90 -3.04
CA GLN A 46 -1.18 6.00 -3.84
C GLN A 46 -2.52 5.63 -4.48
N HIS A 47 -2.68 4.38 -4.93
CA HIS A 47 -3.93 3.86 -5.47
C HIS A 47 -5.10 3.80 -4.46
N LYS A 48 -4.81 3.88 -3.16
CA LYS A 48 -5.80 3.89 -2.07
C LYS A 48 -6.17 5.30 -1.62
N LEU A 49 -5.38 6.31 -2.00
CA LEU A 49 -5.68 7.71 -1.74
C LEU A 49 -6.65 8.18 -2.82
N VAL A 50 -7.93 7.86 -2.65
CA VAL A 50 -9.01 8.49 -3.42
C VAL A 50 -9.00 9.97 -3.04
N VAL A 51 -8.26 10.77 -3.79
CA VAL A 51 -8.49 12.22 -3.81
C VAL A 51 -9.85 12.38 -4.47
N THR A 52 -10.82 12.87 -3.70
CA THR A 52 -12.11 13.33 -4.21
C THR A 52 -11.87 14.49 -5.16
N SER A 53 -11.50 14.18 -6.41
CA SER A 53 -11.40 15.14 -7.50
C SER A 53 -12.70 15.07 -8.31
N CYS A 54 -13.80 15.54 -7.71
CA CYS A 54 -14.88 16.09 -8.51
C CYS A 54 -14.57 17.58 -8.70
N THR A 55 -14.08 17.90 -9.89
CA THR A 55 -13.98 19.25 -10.39
C THR A 55 -15.38 19.89 -10.43
N ASN A 56 -15.52 21.01 -9.70
CA ASN A 56 -16.29 22.23 -10.01
C ASN A 56 -17.08 22.77 -8.80
N ALA A 57 -16.40 23.40 -7.85
CA ALA A 57 -16.98 24.47 -7.03
C ALA A 57 -15.88 25.42 -6.52
N PRO A 58 -16.06 26.75 -6.56
CA PRO A 58 -15.02 27.70 -6.19
C PRO A 58 -14.98 27.99 -4.68
N PHE A 59 -13.78 28.33 -4.19
CA PHE A 59 -13.46 29.15 -2.99
C PHE A 59 -13.44 28.42 -1.64
N ARG A 60 -12.49 28.58 -0.69
CA ARG A 60 -11.15 29.25 -0.54
C ARG A 60 -10.55 28.69 0.78
N PRO A 61 -9.21 28.67 0.98
CA PRO A 61 -8.60 27.97 2.10
C PRO A 61 -8.49 28.83 3.37
N THR A 62 -8.64 28.20 4.54
CA THR A 62 -8.18 28.74 5.83
C THR A 62 -7.52 27.63 6.64
N GLN A 63 -6.19 27.60 6.54
CA GLN A 63 -5.18 27.41 7.60
C GLN A 63 -5.47 26.53 8.86
N THR A 64 -4.49 25.64 9.09
CA THR A 64 -3.90 25.16 10.36
C THR A 64 -4.74 24.25 11.28
N ASP A 65 -4.32 23.00 11.45
CA ASP A 65 -3.50 22.51 12.58
C ASP A 65 -3.58 20.98 12.65
N SER A 66 -2.52 20.37 13.15
CA SER A 66 -2.34 18.93 13.32
C SER A 66 -3.57 18.22 13.91
N ASN A 67 -4.15 17.28 13.15
CA ASN A 67 -4.97 16.23 13.75
C ASN A 67 -4.83 14.96 12.93
N TYR A 68 -4.13 13.96 13.48
CA TYR A 68 -4.12 12.61 12.95
C TYR A 68 -5.47 11.98 13.30
N ASN A 69 -6.49 12.32 12.52
CA ASN A 69 -7.81 11.71 12.64
C ASN A 69 -7.72 10.27 12.14
N SER A 70 -7.47 9.35 13.07
CA SER A 70 -7.90 7.96 12.91
C SER A 70 -9.42 7.91 13.04
N GLU A 71 -10.13 8.37 12.03
CA GLU A 71 -11.56 8.10 11.91
C GLU A 71 -11.74 6.91 10.97
N TYR A 72 -11.60 5.74 11.59
CA TYR A 72 -11.98 4.46 11.02
C TYR A 72 -13.50 4.43 10.95
N SER A 73 -14.10 4.92 9.86
CA SER A 73 -15.40 4.40 9.43
C SER A 73 -15.74 4.74 7.99
N SER A 74 -15.98 3.67 7.24
CA SER A 74 -16.91 3.61 6.11
C SER A 74 -16.51 4.31 4.82
N GLN A 75 -15.52 3.74 4.12
CA GLN A 75 -15.55 3.68 2.65
C GLN A 75 -14.66 2.53 2.14
N MET A 76 -15.04 1.31 2.53
CA MET A 76 -14.58 0.08 1.89
C MET A 76 -15.52 -0.21 0.72
N SER A 77 -15.19 0.27 -0.48
CA SER A 77 -15.92 -0.07 -1.70
C SER A 77 -15.01 -0.39 -2.88
N SER A 78 -14.01 -1.25 -2.67
CA SER A 78 -13.67 -2.32 -3.62
C SER A 78 -12.62 -3.24 -3.02
N VAL A 79 -13.07 -4.25 -2.28
CA VAL A 79 -12.37 -5.53 -2.34
C VAL A 79 -13.41 -6.49 -2.85
N CYS A 80 -13.14 -7.09 -4.01
CA CYS A 80 -13.79 -8.33 -4.40
C CYS A 80 -13.53 -9.33 -3.28
N ALA A 81 -14.43 -9.35 -2.30
CA ALA A 81 -14.45 -10.36 -1.27
C ALA A 81 -14.55 -11.71 -2.00
N THR A 82 -13.62 -12.62 -1.72
CA THR A 82 -13.80 -14.01 -2.11
C THR A 82 -15.13 -14.47 -1.52
N PRO A 83 -16.09 -14.98 -2.31
CA PRO A 83 -17.29 -15.55 -1.74
C PRO A 83 -16.84 -16.69 -0.83
N VAL A 84 -17.10 -16.54 0.47
CA VAL A 84 -16.86 -17.62 1.41
C VAL A 84 -17.81 -18.75 1.01
N MET A 85 -17.22 -19.90 0.68
CA MET A 85 -17.95 -21.08 0.23
C MET A 85 -18.64 -21.73 1.45
N TRP A 86 -19.75 -21.14 1.91
CA TRP A 86 -20.55 -21.65 3.04
C TRP A 86 -21.45 -22.84 2.67
N LYS A 87 -21.28 -23.46 1.50
CA LYS A 87 -22.22 -24.47 0.98
C LYS A 87 -21.76 -25.93 1.16
N TYR A 88 -20.67 -26.16 1.89
CA TYR A 88 -20.21 -27.51 2.21
C TYR A 88 -20.02 -27.62 3.72
N ASP A 89 -21.09 -28.01 4.41
CA ASP A 89 -21.00 -28.42 5.81
C ASP A 89 -20.21 -29.72 5.90
N ILE A 90 -19.23 -29.78 6.80
CA ILE A 90 -18.48 -31.01 7.06
C ILE A 90 -19.29 -31.83 8.07
N GLU A 91 -19.99 -32.85 7.58
CA GLU A 91 -20.62 -33.84 8.42
C GLU A 91 -19.53 -34.72 9.07
N MET A 92 -19.49 -34.75 10.41
CA MET A 92 -18.57 -35.63 11.13
C MET A 92 -19.11 -37.06 11.06
N ALA A 93 -18.42 -37.93 10.32
CA ALA A 93 -18.70 -39.36 10.35
C ALA A 93 -18.51 -39.89 11.79
N SER A 94 -19.58 -40.41 12.38
CA SER A 94 -19.51 -41.16 13.64
C SER A 94 -19.24 -42.64 13.33
N THR A 95 -18.31 -43.23 14.09
CA THR A 95 -17.89 -44.64 14.01
C THR A 95 -18.96 -45.60 14.52
#